data_AF-A0A6P4HMS1-F1
#
_entry.id   AF-A0A6P4HMS1-F1
#
_cell.length_a   1.000
_cell.length_b   1.000
_cell.length_c   1.000
_cell.angle_alpha   90.00
_cell.angle_beta   90.00
_cell.angle_gamma   90.00
#
_symmetry.space_group_name_H-M   'P 1'
#
loop_
_entity.id
_entity.type
_entity.pdbx_description
1 polymer ?
#
loop_
_entity_poly.entity_id
_entity_poly.type
_entity_poly.pdbx_seq_one_letter_code
_entity_poly.pdbx_strand_id
1 'polypeptide(L)'
;MANVRCLQKLIRLQKLLLPLNAQSPRQLASLQPRPLTFLLARRNYASDEKTTTNLNDFRAREEQREKERDAADEAAAKAAQKEAGTTGGTGSGGSGQQDDAKQAKVDAIRVKILDAALQHVPQHGWTRQAIVQGAEDSGYPSVIHGMFPEGGFALVSHFNGKCNAQLVASLEQKTDSGKLEVENPLDFLVQAVRQRLEMVAPYKAQWPQAMGLIAQPQNAPTALAQVLTLVDDICYYSGDRSVDFGWYTRRVGLATIMKMTELYFLQDTSPGNAQTWEFLKNRMDEAVQLQMMLSQTEGMTHTFQRSFNSAFITARNILGLGYNRN
;
A
#
# COMPACT_ATOMS: atom_id res chain seq x y z
N MET A 1 28.57 37.16 -9.13
CA MET A 1 28.99 37.32 -7.72
C MET A 1 27.85 36.92 -6.77
N ALA A 2 27.58 35.61 -6.61
CA ALA A 2 26.57 35.13 -5.65
C ALA A 2 27.04 33.93 -4.80
N ASN A 3 28.24 33.39 -5.06
CA ASN A 3 28.76 32.18 -4.38
C ASN A 3 29.61 32.45 -3.12
N VAL A 4 29.63 33.68 -2.58
CA VAL A 4 30.49 34.01 -1.42
C VAL A 4 29.69 34.21 -0.12
N ARG A 5 28.34 34.19 -0.17
CA ARG A 5 27.50 34.49 1.01
C ARG A 5 27.03 33.28 1.82
N CYS A 6 27.29 32.04 1.38
CA CYS A 6 26.85 30.85 2.13
C CYS A 6 27.90 30.33 3.13
N LEU A 7 29.19 30.53 2.85
CA LEU A 7 30.30 30.05 3.69
C LEU A 7 30.47 30.83 5.01
N GLN A 8 29.93 32.05 5.09
CA GLN A 8 30.08 32.91 6.27
C GLN A 8 29.11 32.57 7.42
N LYS A 9 28.08 31.74 7.17
CA LYS A 9 27.14 31.28 8.22
C LYS A 9 27.61 30.04 8.98
N LEU A 10 28.48 29.22 8.40
CA LEU A 10 29.00 28.00 9.05
C LEU A 10 30.10 28.27 10.09
N ILE A 11 30.78 29.41 10.00
CA ILE A 11 31.89 29.77 10.91
C ILE A 11 31.39 30.35 12.25
N ARG A 12 30.11 30.73 12.37
CA ARG A 12 29.55 31.39 13.57
C ARG A 12 28.95 30.47 14.63
N LEU A 13 28.75 29.17 14.36
CA LEU A 13 28.16 28.25 15.36
C LEU A 13 29.17 27.33 16.04
N GLN A 14 30.42 27.26 15.55
CA GLN A 14 31.49 26.45 16.15
C GLN A 14 32.21 27.14 17.34
N LYS A 15 31.74 28.31 17.80
CA LYS A 15 32.42 29.15 18.80
C LYS A 15 31.72 29.25 20.15
N LEU A 16 30.72 28.42 20.46
CA LEU A 16 29.96 28.57 21.72
C LEU A 16 30.27 27.55 22.82
N LEU A 17 31.23 26.62 22.65
CA LEU A 17 31.58 25.68 23.72
C LEU A 17 33.10 25.48 23.85
N LEU A 18 33.70 26.42 24.57
CA LEU A 18 34.96 26.34 25.33
C LEU A 18 34.68 27.07 26.66
N PRO A 19 35.52 27.01 27.71
CA PRO A 19 36.47 25.97 28.17
C PRO A 19 36.46 25.83 29.71
N LEU A 20 37.17 24.85 30.29
CA LEU A 20 37.84 24.99 31.60
C LEU A 20 39.14 24.15 31.55
N ASN A 21 40.31 24.79 31.39
CA ASN A 21 41.22 25.25 32.46
C ASN A 21 42.03 24.07 33.04
N ALA A 22 43.20 23.75 32.49
CA ALA A 22 44.56 24.24 32.84
C ALA A 22 45.15 23.68 34.15
N GLN A 23 46.28 22.96 34.07
CA GLN A 23 47.58 23.30 34.69
C GLN A 23 48.57 22.09 34.72
N SER A 24 49.69 22.27 34.01
CA SER A 24 51.09 22.11 34.47
C SER A 24 51.74 20.72 34.77
N PRO A 25 53.10 20.62 34.68
CA PRO A 25 53.78 19.40 34.21
C PRO A 25 54.83 18.76 35.16
N ARG A 26 55.30 17.56 34.76
CA ARG A 26 56.57 16.84 35.10
C ARG A 26 56.81 16.36 36.55
N GLN A 27 56.98 15.04 36.74
CA GLN A 27 58.30 14.39 36.92
C GLN A 27 58.23 12.85 37.07
N LEU A 28 59.10 12.17 36.31
CA LEU A 28 59.88 10.93 36.53
C LEU A 28 59.43 9.88 37.57
N ALA A 29 59.28 8.62 37.14
CA ALA A 29 60.17 7.50 37.53
C ALA A 29 59.78 6.17 36.84
N SER A 30 60.81 5.39 36.54
CA SER A 30 60.90 4.08 35.86
C SER A 30 60.06 2.93 36.42
N LEU A 31 59.72 1.95 35.57
CA LEU A 31 59.96 0.49 35.77
C LEU A 31 59.44 -0.37 34.57
N GLN A 32 60.40 -0.89 33.79
CA GLN A 32 60.53 -2.23 33.15
C GLN A 32 59.40 -2.83 32.24
N PRO A 33 59.77 -3.48 31.11
CA PRO A 33 58.83 -4.13 30.18
C PRO A 33 58.62 -5.62 30.50
N ARG A 34 57.42 -6.16 30.21
CA ARG A 34 57.13 -7.60 30.18
C ARG A 34 56.48 -8.01 28.85
N PRO A 35 56.75 -9.23 28.35
CA PRO A 35 56.60 -9.59 26.94
C PRO A 35 55.17 -9.97 26.54
N LEU A 36 54.84 -9.72 25.28
CA LEU A 36 53.63 -10.18 24.59
C LEU A 36 53.79 -11.65 24.19
N THR A 37 53.05 -12.54 24.85
CA THR A 37 52.86 -13.92 24.39
C THR A 37 51.54 -14.02 23.64
N PHE A 38 51.63 -14.19 22.32
CA PHE A 38 50.52 -14.56 21.45
C PHE A 38 50.08 -16.01 21.76
N LEU A 39 48.81 -16.22 22.10
CA LEU A 39 48.18 -17.54 22.08
C LEU A 39 47.01 -17.52 21.10
N LEU A 40 47.23 -18.14 19.94
CA LEU A 40 46.19 -18.55 19.00
C LEU A 40 45.38 -19.70 19.63
N ALA A 41 44.18 -19.42 20.11
CA ALA A 41 43.20 -20.46 20.42
C ALA A 41 42.24 -20.62 19.23
N ARG A 42 42.46 -21.67 18.42
CA ARG A 42 41.41 -22.23 17.55
C ARG A 42 40.27 -22.71 18.46
N ARG A 43 39.14 -22.02 18.44
CA ARG A 43 37.93 -22.45 19.15
C ARG A 43 37.10 -23.30 18.19
N ASN A 44 37.16 -24.62 18.35
CA ASN A 44 36.23 -25.54 17.70
C ASN A 44 34.83 -25.30 18.28
N TYR A 45 33.84 -25.07 17.40
CA TYR A 45 32.42 -25.08 17.75
C TYR A 45 31.99 -26.54 17.95
N ALA A 46 31.88 -26.98 19.20
CA ALA A 46 31.13 -28.18 19.55
C ALA A 46 29.66 -27.76 19.78
N SER A 47 28.74 -28.40 19.07
CA SER A 47 27.30 -28.23 19.23
C SER A 47 26.86 -28.77 20.60
N ASP A 48 26.42 -27.87 21.48
CA ASP A 48 25.97 -28.20 22.83
C ASP A 48 24.50 -28.66 22.79
N GLU A 49 24.30 -29.98 22.86
CA GLU A 49 23.00 -30.68 22.76
C GLU A 49 21.98 -30.25 23.84
N LYS A 50 22.46 -29.62 24.94
CA LYS A 50 21.65 -29.05 26.02
C LYS A 50 20.93 -27.74 25.67
N THR A 51 21.40 -26.97 24.69
CA THR A 51 20.73 -25.70 24.32
C THR A 51 19.59 -25.94 23.33
N THR A 52 19.75 -26.91 22.43
CA THR A 52 18.70 -27.34 21.48
C THR A 52 17.52 -28.01 22.17
N THR A 53 17.77 -28.80 23.23
CA THR A 53 16.70 -29.41 24.03
C THR A 53 15.88 -28.35 24.76
N ASN A 54 16.50 -27.37 25.42
CA ASN A 54 15.79 -26.27 26.09
C ASN A 54 14.95 -25.40 25.13
N LEU A 55 15.42 -25.17 23.89
CA LEU A 55 14.68 -24.39 22.90
C LEU A 55 13.48 -25.16 22.33
N ASN A 56 13.63 -26.47 22.10
CA ASN A 56 12.54 -27.32 21.63
C ASN A 56 11.46 -27.49 22.72
N ASP A 57 11.85 -27.61 23.99
CA ASP A 57 10.93 -27.68 25.12
C ASP A 57 10.14 -26.38 25.29
N PHE A 58 10.81 -25.23 25.09
CA PHE A 58 10.14 -23.93 25.08
C PHE A 58 9.15 -23.79 23.92
N ARG A 59 9.52 -24.24 22.71
CA ARG A 59 8.63 -24.22 21.54
C ARG A 59 7.41 -25.12 21.73
N ALA A 60 7.59 -26.32 22.26
CA ALA A 60 6.50 -27.25 22.54
C ALA A 60 5.52 -26.68 23.58
N ARG A 61 6.04 -25.98 24.59
CA ARG A 61 5.23 -25.32 25.62
C ARG A 61 4.41 -24.17 25.06
N GLU A 62 4.97 -23.34 24.18
CA GLU A 62 4.21 -22.24 23.54
C GLU A 62 3.16 -22.76 22.56
N GLU A 63 3.48 -23.79 21.77
CA GLU A 63 2.51 -24.43 20.86
C GLU A 63 1.33 -25.04 21.63
N GLN A 64 1.57 -25.53 22.84
CA GLN A 64 0.52 -26.03 23.72
C GLN A 64 -0.36 -24.90 24.28
N ARG A 65 0.21 -23.73 24.57
CA ARG A 65 -0.56 -22.54 25.00
C ARG A 65 -1.35 -21.92 23.85
N GLU A 66 -0.86 -21.98 22.62
CA GLU A 66 -1.62 -21.58 21.42
C GLU A 66 -2.81 -22.53 21.22
N LYS A 67 -2.60 -23.85 21.30
CA LYS A 67 -3.71 -24.83 21.23
C LYS A 67 -4.74 -24.66 22.35
N GLU A 68 -4.31 -24.31 23.55
CA GLU A 68 -5.22 -24.00 24.67
C GLU A 68 -6.02 -22.72 24.44
N ARG A 69 -5.42 -21.69 23.82
CA ARG A 69 -6.14 -20.46 23.43
C ARG A 69 -7.10 -20.69 22.28
N ASP A 70 -6.67 -21.40 21.24
CA ASP A 70 -7.52 -21.76 20.10
C ASP A 70 -8.70 -22.62 20.57
N ALA A 71 -8.46 -23.57 21.49
CA ALA A 71 -9.53 -24.36 22.10
C ALA A 71 -10.44 -23.50 22.99
N ALA A 72 -9.91 -22.50 23.70
CA ALA A 72 -10.70 -21.56 24.51
C ALA A 72 -11.53 -20.62 23.64
N ASP A 73 -11.00 -20.13 22.52
CA ASP A 73 -11.69 -19.29 21.55
C ASP A 73 -12.75 -20.09 20.78
N GLU A 74 -12.46 -21.34 20.43
CA GLU A 74 -13.44 -22.25 19.82
C GLU A 74 -14.53 -22.65 20.82
N ALA A 75 -14.19 -22.83 22.11
CA ALA A 75 -15.15 -23.04 23.18
C ALA A 75 -16.00 -21.78 23.45
N ALA A 76 -15.41 -20.58 23.39
CA ALA A 76 -16.10 -19.31 23.52
C ALA A 76 -17.03 -19.06 22.32
N ALA A 77 -16.62 -19.40 21.11
CA ALA A 77 -17.45 -19.34 19.90
C ALA A 77 -18.63 -20.34 19.97
N LYS A 78 -18.37 -21.56 20.46
CA LYS A 78 -19.42 -22.56 20.70
C LYS A 78 -20.36 -22.16 21.85
N ALA A 79 -19.86 -21.49 22.88
CA ALA A 79 -20.66 -20.95 23.97
C ALA A 79 -21.53 -19.79 23.49
N ALA A 80 -21.00 -18.87 22.68
CA ALA A 80 -21.75 -17.79 22.06
C ALA A 80 -22.85 -18.32 21.10
N GLN A 81 -22.60 -19.40 20.37
CA GLN A 81 -23.62 -20.09 19.57
C GLN A 81 -24.68 -20.82 20.43
N LYS A 82 -24.31 -21.32 21.61
CA LYS A 82 -25.25 -21.98 22.54
C LYS A 82 -26.11 -20.97 23.31
N GLU A 83 -25.56 -19.82 23.69
CA GLU A 83 -26.29 -18.73 24.35
C GLU A 83 -27.25 -18.02 23.38
N ALA A 84 -26.93 -17.96 22.08
CA ALA A 84 -27.87 -17.52 21.04
C ALA A 84 -29.03 -18.50 20.80
N GLY A 85 -28.99 -19.72 21.36
CA GLY A 85 -29.97 -20.78 21.12
C GLY A 85 -31.07 -20.96 22.18
N THR A 86 -31.05 -20.23 23.31
CA THR A 86 -31.97 -20.53 24.45
C THR A 86 -32.73 -19.34 25.03
N THR A 87 -32.96 -18.27 24.27
CA THR A 87 -33.89 -17.20 24.68
C THR A 87 -34.80 -16.75 23.54
N GLY A 88 -35.98 -17.39 23.46
CA GLY A 88 -37.25 -16.76 23.15
C GLY A 88 -37.47 -16.11 21.77
N GLY A 89 -38.11 -16.87 20.87
CA GLY A 89 -39.27 -16.41 20.10
C GLY A 89 -39.07 -15.33 19.03
N THR A 90 -39.06 -15.76 17.76
CA THR A 90 -39.94 -15.38 16.63
C THR A 90 -39.13 -15.50 15.34
N GLY A 91 -39.64 -16.28 14.38
CA GLY A 91 -38.89 -16.72 13.22
C GLY A 91 -38.31 -15.59 12.36
N SER A 92 -37.02 -15.72 12.03
CA SER A 92 -36.45 -15.12 10.81
C SER A 92 -35.20 -15.90 10.39
N GLY A 93 -35.39 -17.11 9.88
CA GLY A 93 -34.37 -17.84 9.13
C GLY A 93 -34.32 -17.45 7.64
N GLY A 94 -35.05 -16.40 7.24
CA GLY A 94 -35.23 -16.00 5.83
C GLY A 94 -34.97 -14.52 5.52
N SER A 95 -34.61 -13.68 6.50
CA SER A 95 -34.39 -12.24 6.27
C SER A 95 -33.06 -11.93 5.58
N GLY A 96 -31.98 -12.65 5.88
CA GLY A 96 -30.65 -12.36 5.32
C GLY A 96 -30.62 -12.38 3.78
N GLN A 97 -31.15 -13.45 3.18
CA GLN A 97 -31.20 -13.60 1.72
C GLN A 97 -32.12 -12.58 1.03
N GLN A 98 -33.18 -12.15 1.71
CA GLN A 98 -34.13 -11.19 1.17
C GLN A 98 -33.61 -9.74 1.29
N ASP A 99 -32.81 -9.46 2.30
CA ASP A 99 -32.17 -8.17 2.50
C ASP A 99 -30.93 -8.00 1.61
N ASP A 100 -30.14 -9.07 1.39
CA ASP A 100 -29.04 -9.08 0.41
C ASP A 100 -29.54 -8.82 -1.01
N ALA A 101 -30.67 -9.43 -1.39
CA ALA A 101 -31.28 -9.21 -2.70
C ALA A 101 -31.84 -7.79 -2.87
N LYS A 102 -32.32 -7.15 -1.81
CA LYS A 102 -32.72 -5.73 -1.85
C LYS A 102 -31.49 -4.83 -1.95
N GLN A 103 -30.44 -5.13 -1.20
CA GLN A 103 -29.19 -4.37 -1.23
C GLN A 103 -28.54 -4.42 -2.60
N ALA A 104 -28.44 -5.60 -3.22
CA ALA A 104 -27.92 -5.76 -4.58
C ALA A 104 -28.72 -4.95 -5.62
N LYS A 105 -30.05 -4.86 -5.47
CA LYS A 105 -30.89 -4.01 -6.33
C LYS A 105 -30.60 -2.53 -6.13
N VAL A 106 -30.44 -2.09 -4.88
CA VAL A 106 -30.06 -0.71 -4.57
C VAL A 106 -28.69 -0.40 -5.18
N ASP A 107 -27.73 -1.30 -5.05
CA ASP A 107 -26.38 -1.13 -5.60
C ASP A 107 -26.39 -1.10 -7.14
N ALA A 108 -27.21 -1.92 -7.79
CA ALA A 108 -27.41 -1.84 -9.23
C ALA A 108 -27.98 -0.48 -9.68
N ILE A 109 -28.92 0.09 -8.92
CA ILE A 109 -29.45 1.44 -9.18
C ILE A 109 -28.36 2.49 -8.98
N ARG A 110 -27.56 2.39 -7.91
CA ARG A 110 -26.44 3.30 -7.65
C ARG A 110 -25.45 3.31 -8.81
N VAL A 111 -25.02 2.13 -9.26
CA VAL A 111 -24.10 1.97 -10.39
C VAL A 111 -24.67 2.60 -11.65
N LYS A 112 -25.94 2.34 -11.97
CA LYS A 112 -26.61 2.90 -13.16
C LYS A 112 -26.60 4.43 -13.15
N ILE A 113 -26.91 5.04 -12.01
CA ILE A 113 -26.93 6.51 -11.86
C ILE A 113 -25.52 7.09 -11.95
N LEU A 114 -24.53 6.47 -11.29
CA LEU A 114 -23.15 6.95 -11.33
C LEU A 114 -22.55 6.81 -12.74
N ASP A 115 -22.88 5.75 -13.48
CA ASP A 115 -22.47 5.58 -14.87
C ASP A 115 -23.05 6.67 -15.79
N ALA A 116 -24.32 7.03 -15.63
CA ALA A 116 -24.92 8.15 -16.36
C ALA A 116 -24.29 9.49 -15.97
N ALA A 117 -24.00 9.69 -14.67
CA ALA A 117 -23.39 10.91 -14.16
C ALA A 117 -21.97 11.18 -14.72
N LEU A 118 -21.24 10.15 -15.15
CA LEU A 118 -19.91 10.32 -15.76
C LEU A 118 -19.95 11.20 -17.02
N GLN A 119 -21.05 11.15 -17.79
CA GLN A 119 -21.21 11.96 -19.00
C GLN A 119 -21.26 13.47 -18.71
N HIS A 120 -21.68 13.83 -17.49
CA HIS A 120 -21.85 15.20 -17.03
C HIS A 120 -20.61 15.77 -16.32
N VAL A 121 -19.63 14.93 -16.00
CA VAL A 121 -18.40 15.33 -15.30
C VAL A 121 -17.60 16.39 -16.06
N PRO A 122 -17.43 16.35 -17.40
CA PRO A 122 -16.67 17.39 -18.10
C PRO A 122 -17.25 18.80 -17.93
N GLN A 123 -18.58 18.92 -17.77
CA GLN A 123 -19.30 20.18 -17.64
C GLN A 123 -19.48 20.63 -16.18
N HIS A 124 -19.86 19.70 -15.29
CA HIS A 124 -20.23 19.99 -13.90
C HIS A 124 -19.17 19.58 -12.86
N GLY A 125 -18.08 18.95 -13.31
CA GLY A 125 -17.04 18.40 -12.44
C GLY A 125 -17.50 17.22 -11.61
N TRP A 126 -16.68 16.85 -10.63
CA TRP A 126 -16.94 15.76 -9.69
C TRP A 126 -17.82 16.23 -8.53
N THR A 127 -19.08 16.57 -8.85
CA THR A 127 -19.99 17.23 -7.91
C THR A 127 -21.30 16.48 -7.76
N ARG A 128 -22.07 16.84 -6.72
CA ARG A 128 -23.44 16.34 -6.53
C ARG A 128 -24.36 16.72 -7.69
N GLN A 129 -24.10 17.83 -8.37
CA GLN A 129 -24.87 18.28 -9.52
C GLN A 129 -24.74 17.30 -10.69
N ALA A 130 -23.54 16.77 -10.97
CA ALA A 130 -23.34 15.75 -11.99
C ALA A 130 -24.15 14.47 -11.68
N ILE A 131 -24.25 14.09 -10.41
CA ILE A 131 -25.06 12.95 -9.96
C ILE A 131 -26.56 13.21 -10.15
N VAL A 132 -27.02 14.43 -9.86
CA VAL A 132 -28.43 14.82 -10.07
C VAL A 132 -28.80 14.71 -11.55
N GLN A 133 -27.97 15.25 -12.44
CA GLN A 133 -28.20 15.15 -13.89
C GLN A 133 -28.17 13.68 -14.37
N GLY A 134 -27.21 12.88 -13.89
CA GLY A 134 -27.18 11.44 -14.21
C GLY A 134 -28.39 10.65 -13.70
N ALA A 135 -28.97 11.07 -12.57
CA ALA A 135 -30.22 10.49 -12.05
C ALA A 135 -31.40 10.84 -12.96
N GLU A 136 -31.54 12.11 -13.35
CA GLU A 136 -32.60 12.58 -14.25
C GLU A 136 -32.56 11.84 -15.60
N ASP A 137 -31.37 11.67 -16.18
CA ASP A 137 -31.16 10.90 -17.41
C ASP A 137 -31.52 9.42 -17.29
N SER A 138 -31.34 8.86 -16.09
CA SER A 138 -31.67 7.47 -15.78
C SER A 138 -33.16 7.25 -15.46
N GLY A 139 -33.98 8.31 -15.51
CA GLY A 139 -35.41 8.29 -15.18
C GLY A 139 -35.70 8.35 -13.68
N TYR A 140 -34.75 8.80 -12.88
CA TYR A 140 -34.81 8.85 -11.43
C TYR A 140 -34.93 10.30 -10.92
N PRO A 141 -35.77 10.58 -9.90
CA PRO A 141 -35.86 11.92 -9.32
C PRO A 141 -34.53 12.44 -8.76
N SER A 142 -34.30 13.75 -8.87
CA SER A 142 -33.11 14.44 -8.34
C SER A 142 -32.84 14.19 -6.85
N VAL A 143 -33.90 13.95 -6.06
CA VAL A 143 -33.83 13.62 -4.62
C VAL A 143 -32.96 12.38 -4.34
N ILE A 144 -32.78 11.49 -5.32
CA ILE A 144 -31.96 10.28 -5.20
C ILE A 144 -30.47 10.56 -4.94
N HIS A 145 -30.00 11.78 -5.19
CA HIS A 145 -28.68 12.22 -4.73
C HIS A 145 -28.43 12.03 -3.22
N GLY A 146 -29.47 11.85 -2.39
CA GLY A 146 -29.36 11.49 -0.97
C GLY A 146 -28.83 10.08 -0.71
N MET A 147 -28.83 9.20 -1.71
CA MET A 147 -28.20 7.88 -1.63
C MET A 147 -26.66 8.00 -1.58
N PHE A 148 -26.07 9.12 -1.98
CA PHE A 148 -24.62 9.32 -2.06
C PHE A 148 -24.16 10.33 -1.00
N PRO A 149 -23.97 9.91 0.27
CA PRO A 149 -23.53 10.81 1.34
C PRO A 149 -22.16 11.43 1.06
N GLU A 150 -21.28 10.68 0.40
CA GLU A 150 -19.94 11.12 -0.04
C GLU A 150 -19.96 12.09 -1.23
N GLY A 151 -21.14 12.35 -1.81
CA GLY A 151 -21.32 13.27 -2.93
C GLY A 151 -20.37 12.99 -4.09
N GLY A 152 -19.54 13.97 -4.43
CA GLY A 152 -18.58 13.87 -5.54
C GLY A 152 -17.57 12.73 -5.41
N PHE A 153 -17.19 12.36 -4.18
CA PHE A 153 -16.25 11.25 -3.98
C PHE A 153 -16.86 9.89 -4.36
N ALA A 154 -18.17 9.70 -4.18
CA ALA A 154 -18.84 8.47 -4.64
C ALA A 154 -18.69 8.28 -6.16
N LEU A 155 -18.78 9.38 -6.92
CA LEU A 155 -18.60 9.38 -8.38
C LEU A 155 -17.14 9.10 -8.76
N VAL A 156 -16.17 9.71 -8.07
CA VAL A 156 -14.74 9.46 -8.26
C VAL A 156 -14.37 8.00 -7.94
N SER A 157 -14.89 7.48 -6.83
CA SER A 157 -14.65 6.10 -6.40
C SER A 157 -15.23 5.09 -7.39
N HIS A 158 -16.45 5.34 -7.89
CA HIS A 158 -17.07 4.53 -8.94
C HIS A 158 -16.27 4.55 -10.24
N PHE A 159 -15.84 5.74 -10.69
CA PHE A 159 -14.99 5.87 -11.86
C PHE A 159 -13.67 5.09 -11.72
N ASN A 160 -12.98 5.24 -10.58
CA ASN A 160 -11.75 4.49 -10.33
C ASN A 160 -12.00 2.98 -10.30
N GLY A 161 -13.06 2.52 -9.64
CA GLY A 161 -13.45 1.10 -9.62
C GLY A 161 -13.71 0.55 -11.03
N LYS A 162 -14.46 1.29 -11.86
CA LYS A 162 -14.74 0.93 -13.26
C LYS A 162 -13.47 0.85 -14.10
N CYS A 163 -12.60 1.85 -14.02
CA CYS A 163 -11.32 1.86 -14.73
C CYS A 163 -10.40 0.71 -14.28
N ASN A 164 -10.37 0.42 -12.97
CA ASN A 164 -9.59 -0.68 -12.42
C ASN A 164 -10.11 -2.04 -12.93
N ALA A 165 -11.43 -2.27 -12.90
CA ALA A 165 -12.04 -3.49 -13.42
C ALA A 165 -11.79 -3.65 -14.94
N GLN A 166 -11.89 -2.57 -15.71
CA GLN A 166 -11.59 -2.59 -17.14
C GLN A 166 -10.12 -2.90 -17.42
N LEU A 167 -9.20 -2.35 -16.61
CA LEU A 167 -7.78 -2.66 -16.73
C LEU A 167 -7.53 -4.14 -16.43
N VAL A 168 -8.04 -4.65 -15.30
CA VAL A 168 -7.88 -6.05 -14.90
C VAL A 168 -8.40 -6.99 -15.98
N ALA A 169 -9.59 -6.77 -16.51
CA ALA A 169 -10.13 -7.58 -17.61
C ALA A 169 -9.22 -7.56 -18.85
N SER A 170 -8.62 -6.41 -19.17
CA SER A 170 -7.66 -6.30 -20.27
C SER A 170 -6.35 -7.04 -20.00
N LEU A 171 -5.86 -7.05 -18.75
CA LEU A 171 -4.65 -7.77 -18.35
C LEU A 171 -4.90 -9.29 -18.33
N GLU A 172 -6.08 -9.72 -17.86
CA GLU A 172 -6.53 -11.12 -17.90
C GLU A 172 -6.54 -11.66 -19.34
N GLN A 173 -7.10 -10.89 -20.27
CA GLN A 173 -7.14 -11.27 -21.67
C GLN A 173 -5.75 -11.37 -22.29
N LYS A 174 -4.82 -10.46 -21.94
CA LYS A 174 -3.44 -10.47 -22.47
C LYS A 174 -2.61 -11.62 -21.93
N THR A 175 -2.91 -12.11 -20.72
CA THR A 175 -2.10 -13.12 -20.01
C THR A 175 -2.73 -14.51 -19.99
N ASP A 176 -3.88 -14.72 -20.66
CA ASP A 176 -4.73 -15.91 -20.54
C ASP A 176 -4.96 -16.31 -19.08
N SER A 177 -5.46 -15.36 -18.28
CA SER A 177 -5.66 -15.48 -16.83
C SER A 177 -4.36 -15.76 -16.04
N GLY A 178 -3.22 -15.23 -16.50
CA GLY A 178 -1.93 -15.39 -15.85
C GLY A 178 -1.21 -16.72 -16.15
N LYS A 179 -1.57 -17.39 -17.25
CA LYS A 179 -0.91 -18.63 -17.72
C LYS A 179 0.24 -18.36 -18.68
N LEU A 180 0.18 -17.27 -19.43
CA LEU A 180 1.26 -16.88 -20.33
C LEU A 180 2.37 -16.19 -19.54
N GLU A 181 3.61 -16.63 -19.75
CA GLU A 181 4.77 -15.95 -19.19
C GLU A 181 4.95 -14.59 -19.89
N VAL A 182 5.16 -13.56 -19.08
CA VAL A 182 5.41 -12.21 -19.55
C VAL A 182 6.90 -12.08 -19.84
N GLU A 183 7.28 -12.00 -21.13
CA GLU A 183 8.68 -11.91 -21.56
C GLU A 183 9.42 -10.70 -20.97
N ASN A 184 8.74 -9.54 -20.90
CA ASN A 184 9.30 -8.31 -20.33
C ASN A 184 8.36 -7.71 -19.28
N PRO A 185 8.57 -8.04 -17.99
CA PRO A 185 7.73 -7.52 -16.90
C PRO A 185 7.74 -5.99 -16.81
N LEU A 186 8.86 -5.33 -17.10
CA LEU A 186 8.96 -3.87 -17.00
C LEU A 186 8.12 -3.18 -18.07
N ASP A 187 8.21 -3.64 -19.32
CA ASP A 187 7.40 -3.11 -20.40
C ASP A 187 5.91 -3.37 -20.15
N PHE A 188 5.57 -4.54 -19.60
CA PHE A 188 4.20 -4.85 -19.16
C PHE A 188 3.69 -3.87 -18.11
N LEU A 189 4.48 -3.55 -17.08
CA LEU A 189 4.12 -2.57 -16.05
C LEU A 189 3.93 -1.17 -16.64
N VAL A 190 4.83 -0.73 -17.54
CA VAL A 190 4.71 0.55 -18.24
C VAL A 190 3.42 0.61 -19.05
N GLN A 191 3.11 -0.43 -19.82
CA GLN A 191 1.89 -0.52 -20.62
C GLN A 191 0.62 -0.51 -19.75
N ALA A 192 0.62 -1.24 -18.63
CA ALA A 192 -0.52 -1.28 -17.71
C ALA A 192 -0.80 0.09 -17.08
N VAL A 193 0.24 0.78 -16.58
CA VAL A 193 0.12 2.13 -16.03
C VAL A 193 -0.31 3.13 -17.09
N ARG A 194 0.25 3.04 -18.30
CA ARG A 194 -0.17 3.88 -19.44
C ARG A 194 -1.65 3.71 -19.77
N GLN A 195 -2.10 2.46 -19.94
CA GLN A 195 -3.50 2.14 -20.23
C GLN A 195 -4.43 2.69 -19.14
N ARG A 196 -4.03 2.60 -17.87
CA ARG A 196 -4.78 3.16 -16.75
C ARG A 196 -4.90 4.69 -16.79
N LEU A 197 -3.84 5.39 -17.19
CA LEU A 197 -3.83 6.85 -17.31
C LEU A 197 -4.59 7.34 -18.54
N GLU A 198 -4.54 6.59 -19.65
CA GLU A 198 -5.32 6.90 -20.86
C GLU A 198 -6.83 6.89 -20.59
N MET A 199 -7.32 6.05 -19.66
CA MET A 199 -8.72 6.08 -19.22
C MET A 199 -9.12 7.40 -18.52
N VAL A 200 -8.16 8.12 -17.93
CA VAL A 200 -8.38 9.42 -17.27
C VAL A 200 -8.40 10.58 -18.27
N ALA A 201 -7.85 10.38 -19.48
CA ALA A 201 -7.69 11.44 -20.48
C ALA A 201 -8.97 12.25 -20.78
N PRO A 202 -10.17 11.65 -20.90
CA PRO A 202 -11.41 12.41 -21.14
C PRO A 202 -11.78 13.38 -20.01
N TYR A 203 -11.29 13.11 -18.80
CA TYR A 203 -11.61 13.88 -17.58
C TYR A 203 -10.41 14.71 -17.08
N LYS A 204 -9.33 14.82 -17.86
CA LYS A 204 -8.07 15.47 -17.49
C LYS A 204 -8.27 16.88 -16.93
N ALA A 205 -9.18 17.67 -17.50
CA ALA A 205 -9.47 19.04 -17.04
C ALA A 205 -10.05 19.10 -15.62
N GLN A 206 -10.90 18.13 -15.24
CA GLN A 206 -11.58 18.10 -13.95
C GLN A 206 -10.88 17.15 -12.96
N TRP A 207 -9.85 16.41 -13.39
CA TRP A 207 -9.15 15.46 -12.53
C TRP A 207 -8.45 16.09 -11.31
N PRO A 208 -7.90 17.32 -11.35
CA PRO A 208 -7.39 17.97 -10.15
C PRO A 208 -8.44 18.10 -9.02
N GLN A 209 -9.71 18.33 -9.39
CA GLN A 209 -10.82 18.35 -8.43
C GLN A 209 -11.04 16.96 -7.81
N ALA A 210 -11.02 15.90 -8.62
CA ALA A 210 -11.12 14.53 -8.13
C ALA A 210 -9.97 14.16 -7.18
N MET A 211 -8.74 14.57 -7.49
CA MET A 211 -7.59 14.37 -6.62
C MET A 211 -7.75 15.09 -5.28
N GLY A 212 -8.33 16.30 -5.29
CA GLY A 212 -8.68 17.03 -4.06
C GLY A 212 -9.67 16.26 -3.19
N LEU A 213 -10.69 15.64 -3.78
CA LEU A 213 -11.65 14.80 -3.06
C LEU A 213 -11.01 13.52 -2.51
N ILE A 214 -10.15 12.86 -3.29
CA ILE A 214 -9.39 11.67 -2.89
C ILE A 214 -8.48 11.96 -1.69
N ALA A 215 -7.85 13.15 -1.67
CA ALA A 215 -6.91 13.54 -0.62
C ALA A 215 -7.59 13.90 0.71
N GLN A 216 -8.92 13.98 0.78
CA GLN A 216 -9.63 14.28 2.02
C GLN A 216 -9.47 13.11 3.02
N PRO A 217 -9.21 13.38 4.31
CA PRO A 217 -8.96 12.32 5.31
C PRO A 217 -10.06 11.27 5.43
N GLN A 218 -11.32 11.67 5.26
CA GLN A 218 -12.48 10.76 5.27
C GLN A 218 -12.50 9.79 4.09
N ASN A 219 -11.94 10.18 2.95
CA ASN A 219 -11.93 9.41 1.70
C ASN A 219 -10.63 8.63 1.49
N ALA A 220 -9.55 9.07 2.15
CA ALA A 220 -8.21 8.53 1.97
C ALA A 220 -8.11 7.01 2.18
N PRO A 221 -8.74 6.38 3.20
CA PRO A 221 -8.66 4.93 3.37
C PRO A 221 -9.22 4.16 2.16
N THR A 222 -10.39 4.57 1.66
CA THR A 222 -11.04 3.96 0.50
C THR A 222 -10.21 4.15 -0.76
N ALA A 223 -9.71 5.36 -1.01
CA ALA A 223 -8.91 5.63 -2.20
C ALA A 223 -7.55 4.92 -2.17
N LEU A 224 -6.91 4.83 -1.00
CA LEU A 224 -5.67 4.06 -0.82
C LEU A 224 -5.91 2.57 -1.07
N ALA A 225 -7.00 2.01 -0.57
CA ALA A 225 -7.36 0.62 -0.83
C ALA A 225 -7.51 0.37 -2.34
N GLN A 226 -8.24 1.23 -3.06
CA GLN A 226 -8.41 1.12 -4.52
C GLN A 226 -7.08 1.15 -5.28
N VAL A 227 -6.15 2.01 -4.86
CA VAL A 227 -4.83 2.12 -5.50
C VAL A 227 -3.97 0.90 -5.19
N LEU A 228 -3.95 0.44 -3.94
CA LEU A 228 -3.14 -0.71 -3.53
C LEU A 228 -3.65 -2.01 -4.15
N THR A 229 -4.97 -2.21 -4.23
CA THR A 229 -5.57 -3.35 -4.93
C THR A 229 -5.21 -3.34 -6.42
N LEU A 230 -5.35 -2.19 -7.09
CA LEU A 230 -4.97 -2.08 -8.50
C LEU A 230 -3.51 -2.42 -8.76
N VAL A 231 -2.63 -1.92 -7.91
CA VAL A 231 -1.17 -2.15 -8.03
C VAL A 231 -0.84 -3.62 -7.75
N ASP A 232 -1.51 -4.25 -6.79
CA ASP A 232 -1.41 -5.69 -6.54
C ASP A 232 -1.84 -6.50 -7.77
N ASP A 233 -2.97 -6.17 -8.39
CA ASP A 233 -3.47 -6.83 -9.60
C ASP A 233 -2.48 -6.69 -10.76
N ILE A 234 -1.94 -5.49 -11.00
CA ILE A 234 -0.95 -5.24 -12.05
C ILE A 234 0.31 -6.08 -11.82
N CYS A 235 0.82 -6.13 -10.59
CA CYS A 235 1.99 -6.96 -10.24
C CYS A 235 1.69 -8.45 -10.38
N TYR A 236 0.48 -8.89 -10.03
CA TYR A 236 0.07 -10.28 -10.19
C TYR A 236 0.08 -10.70 -11.67
N TYR A 237 -0.52 -9.89 -12.54
CA TYR A 237 -0.56 -10.18 -13.99
C TYR A 237 0.79 -9.98 -14.68
N SER A 238 1.71 -9.20 -14.11
CA SER A 238 3.09 -9.12 -14.61
C SER A 238 3.93 -10.37 -14.28
N GLY A 239 3.37 -11.34 -13.55
CA GLY A 239 4.06 -12.56 -13.14
C GLY A 239 4.87 -12.44 -11.84
N ASP A 240 4.67 -11.40 -11.02
CA ASP A 240 5.37 -11.30 -9.73
C ASP A 240 4.86 -12.38 -8.76
N ARG A 241 5.75 -13.31 -8.39
CA ARG A 241 5.48 -14.40 -7.43
C ARG A 241 6.19 -14.25 -6.09
N SER A 242 6.83 -13.11 -5.83
CA SER A 242 7.49 -12.90 -4.54
C SER A 242 6.51 -12.85 -3.38
N VAL A 243 7.01 -13.23 -2.21
CA VAL A 243 6.30 -13.17 -0.92
C VAL A 243 7.17 -12.53 0.18
N ASP A 244 8.35 -12.06 -0.20
CA ASP A 244 9.38 -11.47 0.63
C ASP A 244 9.29 -9.93 0.66
N PHE A 245 10.29 -9.26 1.24
CA PHE A 245 10.34 -7.79 1.28
C PHE A 245 10.16 -7.13 -0.10
N GLY A 246 10.67 -7.79 -1.15
CA GLY A 246 10.50 -7.33 -2.53
C GLY A 246 9.04 -7.14 -2.93
N TRP A 247 8.11 -7.93 -2.36
CA TRP A 247 6.66 -7.80 -2.57
C TRP A 247 6.17 -6.40 -2.18
N TYR A 248 6.58 -5.91 -1.01
CA TYR A 248 6.21 -4.59 -0.50
C TYR A 248 6.89 -3.48 -1.27
N THR A 249 8.21 -3.60 -1.50
CA THR A 249 8.98 -2.58 -2.22
C THR A 249 8.44 -2.37 -3.63
N ARG A 250 8.12 -3.45 -4.37
CA ARG A 250 7.58 -3.33 -5.73
C ARG A 250 6.20 -2.70 -5.77
N ARG A 251 5.29 -3.07 -4.85
CA ARG A 251 3.94 -2.47 -4.79
C ARG A 251 3.96 -1.02 -4.38
N VAL A 252 4.69 -0.68 -3.31
CA VAL A 252 4.82 0.72 -2.87
C VAL A 252 5.54 1.54 -3.94
N GLY A 253 6.58 0.99 -4.56
CA GLY A 253 7.28 1.63 -5.69
C GLY A 253 6.36 1.90 -6.87
N LEU A 254 5.63 0.88 -7.34
CA LEU A 254 4.70 1.00 -8.46
C LEU A 254 3.56 1.98 -8.16
N ALA A 255 2.97 1.93 -6.97
CA ALA A 255 1.95 2.88 -6.54
C ALA A 255 2.49 4.32 -6.58
N THR A 256 3.71 4.54 -6.10
CA THR A 256 4.36 5.85 -6.09
C THR A 256 4.62 6.35 -7.51
N ILE A 257 5.18 5.50 -8.38
CA ILE A 257 5.44 5.83 -9.79
C ILE A 257 4.15 6.17 -10.52
N MET A 258 3.09 5.37 -10.33
CA MET A 258 1.79 5.62 -10.92
C MET A 258 1.23 6.98 -10.49
N LYS A 259 1.28 7.31 -9.19
CA LYS A 259 0.78 8.59 -8.67
C LYS A 259 1.62 9.80 -9.11
N MET A 260 2.95 9.67 -9.16
CA MET A 260 3.82 10.72 -9.70
C MET A 260 3.57 10.95 -11.20
N THR A 261 3.41 9.87 -11.96
CA THR A 261 3.12 9.94 -13.40
C THR A 261 1.73 10.54 -13.64
N GLU A 262 0.74 10.20 -12.80
CA GLU A 262 -0.60 10.80 -12.84
C GLU A 262 -0.54 12.32 -12.64
N LEU A 263 0.25 12.82 -11.67
CA LEU A 263 0.45 14.26 -11.49
C LEU A 263 1.12 14.93 -12.68
N TYR A 264 2.16 14.30 -13.24
CA TYR A 264 2.84 14.80 -14.43
C TYR A 264 1.91 14.84 -15.64
N PHE A 265 1.10 13.79 -15.82
CA PHE A 265 0.12 13.66 -16.89
C PHE A 265 -0.87 14.83 -16.93
N LEU A 266 -1.27 15.38 -15.79
CA LEU A 266 -2.19 16.52 -15.74
C LEU A 266 -1.58 17.81 -16.29
N GLN A 267 -0.27 17.99 -16.16
CA GLN A 267 0.45 19.19 -16.60
C GLN A 267 1.00 19.06 -18.02
N ASP A 268 1.07 17.84 -18.55
CA ASP A 268 1.60 17.58 -19.88
C ASP A 268 0.69 18.16 -20.98
N THR A 269 1.28 18.97 -21.86
CA THR A 269 0.62 19.57 -23.04
C THR A 269 1.21 19.06 -24.36
N SER A 270 2.14 18.10 -24.30
CA SER A 270 2.77 17.49 -25.46
C SER A 270 1.77 16.66 -26.28
N PRO A 271 1.97 16.54 -27.61
CA PRO A 271 1.08 15.76 -28.46
C PRO A 271 1.05 14.29 -28.02
N GLY A 272 -0.15 13.77 -27.75
CA GLY A 272 -0.33 12.40 -27.26
C GLY A 272 0.22 12.12 -25.86
N ASN A 273 0.55 13.16 -25.08
CA ASN A 273 1.21 13.05 -23.77
C ASN A 273 2.57 12.31 -23.83
N ALA A 274 3.33 12.51 -24.91
CA ALA A 274 4.60 11.84 -25.12
C ALA A 274 5.59 12.04 -23.97
N GLN A 275 5.64 13.24 -23.37
CA GLN A 275 6.52 13.53 -22.24
C GLN A 275 6.13 12.74 -20.99
N THR A 276 4.84 12.50 -20.76
CA THR A 276 4.36 11.64 -19.68
C THR A 276 4.86 10.20 -19.83
N TRP A 277 4.81 9.66 -21.05
CA TRP A 277 5.23 8.29 -21.30
C TRP A 277 6.73 8.10 -21.18
N GLU A 278 7.51 9.09 -21.61
CA GLU A 278 8.95 9.14 -21.38
C GLU A 278 9.26 9.24 -19.88
N PHE A 279 8.55 10.11 -19.14
CA PHE A 279 8.69 10.23 -17.70
C PHE A 279 8.40 8.90 -16.99
N LEU A 280 7.32 8.21 -17.35
CA LEU A 280 6.94 6.91 -16.80
C LEU A 280 8.05 5.88 -17.01
N LYS A 281 8.57 5.77 -18.24
CA LYS A 281 9.64 4.83 -18.56
C LYS A 281 10.89 5.12 -17.72
N ASN A 282 11.29 6.38 -17.62
CA ASN A 282 12.45 6.80 -16.83
C ASN A 282 12.27 6.45 -15.33
N ARG A 283 11.07 6.64 -14.76
CA ARG A 283 10.80 6.28 -13.35
C ARG A 283 10.82 4.77 -13.11
N MET A 284 10.38 3.97 -14.08
CA MET A 284 10.45 2.51 -13.99
C MET A 284 11.90 2.03 -14.06
N ASP A 285 12.71 2.59 -14.96
CA ASP A 285 14.14 2.25 -15.07
C ASP A 285 14.91 2.62 -13.78
N GLU A 286 14.61 3.78 -13.19
CA GLU A 286 15.18 4.17 -11.90
C GLU A 286 14.78 3.24 -10.76
N ALA A 287 13.53 2.77 -10.73
CA ALA A 287 13.06 1.84 -9.70
C ALA A 287 13.80 0.51 -9.75
N VAL A 288 14.12 0.02 -10.95
CA VAL A 288 14.94 -1.18 -11.16
C VAL A 288 16.37 -0.97 -10.64
N GLN A 289 16.98 0.18 -10.95
CA GLN A 289 18.32 0.52 -10.45
C GLN A 289 18.35 0.60 -8.92
N LEU A 290 17.34 1.25 -8.32
CA LEU A 290 17.20 1.33 -6.87
C LEU A 290 17.04 -0.06 -6.24
N GLN A 291 16.26 -0.94 -6.85
CA GLN A 291 16.10 -2.31 -6.39
C GLN A 291 17.44 -3.06 -6.43
N MET A 292 18.21 -2.94 -7.52
CA MET A 292 19.55 -3.56 -7.62
C MET A 292 20.50 -3.06 -6.54
N MET A 293 20.51 -1.76 -6.24
CA MET A 293 21.33 -1.17 -5.18
C MET A 293 20.93 -1.67 -3.78
N LEU A 294 19.63 -1.78 -3.51
CA LEU A 294 19.11 -2.29 -2.24
C LEU A 294 19.45 -3.78 -2.06
N SER A 295 19.36 -4.58 -3.12
CA SER A 295 19.72 -6.00 -3.09
C SER A 295 21.21 -6.24 -2.82
N GLN A 296 22.10 -5.33 -3.23
CA GLN A 296 23.54 -5.43 -2.95
C GLN A 296 23.89 -5.11 -1.49
N THR A 297 22.99 -4.49 -0.73
CA THR A 297 23.22 -4.09 0.67
C THR A 297 22.54 -5.09 1.62
N GLU A 298 23.02 -6.33 1.66
CA GLU A 298 22.42 -7.46 2.41
C GLU A 298 22.24 -7.20 3.94
N GLY A 299 23.01 -6.28 4.53
CA GLY A 299 23.07 -6.08 5.98
C GLY A 299 21.91 -5.28 6.62
N MET A 300 21.13 -4.53 5.84
CA MET A 300 20.07 -3.63 6.39
C MET A 300 18.66 -4.25 6.30
N THR A 301 18.50 -5.27 5.46
CA THR A 301 17.20 -5.78 5.02
C THR A 301 16.55 -6.69 6.06
N HIS A 302 17.31 -7.51 6.78
CA HIS A 302 16.76 -8.50 7.72
C HIS A 302 16.11 -7.88 8.97
N THR A 303 16.64 -6.77 9.49
CA THR A 303 16.05 -6.08 10.66
C THR A 303 14.80 -5.29 10.25
N PHE A 304 14.82 -4.68 9.07
CA PHE A 304 13.69 -3.91 8.53
C PHE A 304 12.51 -4.83 8.16
N GLN A 305 12.79 -6.00 7.57
CA GLN A 305 11.79 -6.99 7.16
C GLN A 305 10.81 -7.39 8.27
N ARG A 306 11.31 -7.69 9.47
CA ARG A 306 10.47 -8.17 10.57
C ARG A 306 9.60 -7.06 11.19
N SER A 307 10.12 -5.85 11.24
CA SER A 307 9.41 -4.69 11.81
C SER A 307 8.33 -4.14 10.89
N PHE A 308 8.51 -4.20 9.56
CA PHE A 308 7.54 -3.66 8.61
C PHE A 308 6.37 -4.62 8.35
N ASN A 309 6.61 -5.93 8.23
CA ASN A 309 5.53 -6.90 8.00
C ASN A 309 4.52 -6.90 9.16
N SER A 310 5.01 -6.85 10.40
CA SER A 310 4.17 -6.80 11.60
C SER A 310 3.35 -5.49 11.69
N ALA A 311 3.97 -4.34 11.40
CA ALA A 311 3.28 -3.06 11.39
C ALA A 311 2.22 -2.97 10.27
N PHE A 312 2.51 -3.51 9.08
CA PHE A 312 1.58 -3.51 7.96
C PHE A 312 0.39 -4.44 8.18
N ILE A 313 0.60 -5.66 8.69
CA ILE A 313 -0.49 -6.58 9.05
C ILE A 313 -1.41 -5.93 10.09
N THR A 314 -0.82 -5.27 11.10
CA THR A 314 -1.57 -4.57 12.14
C THR A 314 -2.37 -3.40 11.55
N ALA A 315 -1.75 -2.55 10.74
CA ALA A 315 -2.44 -1.44 10.07
C ALA A 315 -3.57 -1.94 9.16
N ARG A 316 -3.34 -3.01 8.41
CA ARG A 316 -4.33 -3.62 7.52
C ARG A 316 -5.53 -4.19 8.28
N ASN A 317 -5.29 -4.85 9.42
CA ASN A 317 -6.35 -5.35 10.28
C ASN A 317 -7.15 -4.21 10.94
N ILE A 318 -6.48 -3.13 11.35
CA ILE A 318 -7.12 -1.91 11.87
C ILE A 318 -7.97 -1.22 10.79
N LEU A 319 -7.54 -1.26 9.52
CA LEU A 319 -8.23 -0.64 8.39
C LEU A 319 -9.36 -1.50 7.80
N GLY A 320 -9.64 -2.69 8.34
CA GLY A 320 -10.77 -3.53 7.91
C GLY A 320 -10.62 -4.12 6.49
N LEU A 321 -9.41 -4.19 5.95
CA LEU A 321 -9.13 -4.74 4.62
C LEU A 321 -9.08 -6.29 4.68
N GLY A 322 -10.25 -6.90 4.89
CA GLY A 322 -10.46 -8.34 4.87
C GLY A 322 -10.35 -8.91 3.45
N TYR A 323 -9.52 -9.93 3.27
CA TYR A 323 -9.39 -10.67 2.01
C TYR A 323 -10.38 -11.84 2.02
N ASN A 324 -11.56 -11.63 1.44
CA ASN A 324 -12.42 -12.73 1.03
C ASN A 324 -12.20 -12.95 -0.46
N ARG A 325 -11.33 -13.91 -0.79
CA ARG A 325 -11.23 -14.46 -2.13
C ARG A 325 -12.01 -15.77 -2.11
N ASN A 326 -13.15 -15.78 -2.82
CA ASN A 326 -13.79 -17.02 -3.25
C ASN A 326 -12.96 -17.67 -4.35
#